data_AF-A0A9D1YQB5-F1
#
_entry.id   AF-A0A9D1YQB5-F1
#
_cell.length_a   1.000
_cell.length_b   1.000
_cell.length_c   1.000
_cell.angle_alpha   90.00
_cell.angle_beta   90.00
_cell.angle_gamma   90.00
#
_symmetry.space_group_name_H-M   'P 1'
#
loop_
_entity.id
_entity.type
_entity.pdbx_description
1 polymer ?
#
loop_
_entity_poly.entity_id
_entity_poly.type
_entity_poly.pdbx_seq_one_letter_code
_entity_poly.pdbx_strand_id
1 'polypeptide(L)' 'MDDLIFYEVTMQKRNDGAYLVTGNQKHYPIRDFIVTPSEMVEILDKEYRDF' A
#
# COMPACT_ATOMS: atom_id res chain seq x y z
N MET A 1 -10.53 -11.79 -11.13
CA MET A 1 -9.45 -12.07 -10.18
C MET A 1 -9.84 -11.33 -8.91
N ASP A 2 -10.07 -12.07 -7.82
CA ASP A 2 -10.72 -11.55 -6.61
C ASP A 2 -9.94 -10.41 -5.93
N ASP A 3 -8.66 -10.30 -6.24
CA ASP A 3 -7.73 -9.29 -5.71
C ASP A 3 -7.94 -7.88 -6.29
N LEU A 4 -8.60 -7.73 -7.44
CA LEU A 4 -8.74 -6.43 -8.12
C LEU A 4 -9.50 -5.39 -7.27
N ILE A 5 -10.46 -5.85 -6.47
CA ILE A 5 -11.30 -4.96 -5.63
C ILE A 5 -10.45 -4.15 -4.63
N PHE A 6 -9.37 -4.73 -4.11
CA PHE A 6 -8.48 -4.03 -3.17
C PHE A 6 -7.72 -2.90 -3.86
N TYR A 7 -7.28 -3.13 -5.11
CA TYR A 7 -6.64 -2.10 -5.91
C TYR A 7 -7.60 -0.97 -6.25
N GLU A 8 -8.84 -1.29 -6.65
CA GLU A 8 -9.87 -0.30 -6.98
C GLU A 8 -10.22 0.58 -5.78
N VAL A 9 -10.44 -0.01 -4.61
CA VAL A 9 -10.71 0.75 -3.37
C VAL A 9 -9.53 1.64 -3.00
N THR A 10 -8.30 1.12 -3.11
CA THR A 10 -7.08 1.92 -2.84
C THR A 10 -6.97 3.10 -3.81
N MET A 11 -7.27 2.88 -5.09
CA MET A 11 -7.24 3.94 -6.11
C MET A 11 -8.28 5.04 -5.85
N GLN A 12 -9.49 4.66 -5.42
CA GLN A 12 -10.52 5.64 -5.04
C GLN A 12 -10.11 6.51 -3.84
N LYS A 13 -9.27 5.97 -2.96
CA LYS A 13 -8.78 6.63 -1.74
C LYS A 13 -7.33 7.12 -1.83
N ARG A 14 -6.72 7.06 -3.01
CA ARG A 14 -5.30 7.39 -3.19
C ARG A 14 -4.97 8.83 -2.80
N ASN A 15 -5.86 9.77 -3.09
CA ASN A 15 -5.67 11.18 -2.73
C ASN A 15 -5.79 11.43 -1.21
N ASP A 16 -6.36 10.48 -0.48
CA ASP A 16 -6.46 10.50 0.99
C ASP A 16 -5.21 9.85 1.64
N GLY A 17 -4.18 9.52 0.86
CA GLY A 17 -2.95 8.86 1.34
C GLY A 17 -3.08 7.35 1.56
N ALA A 18 -4.04 6.69 0.89
CA ALA A 18 -4.25 5.25 1.05
C ALA A 18 -3.11 4.40 0.45
N TYR A 19 -2.78 3.32 1.16
CA TYR A 19 -1.84 2.28 0.72
C TYR A 19 -2.54 0.93 0.56
N LEU A 20 -2.12 0.16 -0.43
CA LEU A 20 -2.44 -1.26 -0.54
C LEU A 20 -1.29 -2.06 0.08
N VAL A 21 -1.49 -2.55 1.31
CA VAL A 21 -0.51 -3.37 2.01
C VAL A 21 -0.77 -4.84 1.71
N THR A 22 0.14 -5.50 0.99
CA THR A 22 -0.04 -6.89 0.56
C THR A 22 1.27 -7.62 0.31
N GLY A 23 1.33 -8.91 0.66
CA GLY A 23 2.41 -9.81 0.24
C GLY A 23 2.21 -10.39 -1.17
N ASN A 24 1.05 -10.19 -1.79
CA ASN A 24 0.70 -10.75 -3.09
C ASN A 24 1.00 -9.79 -4.26
N GLN A 25 2.15 -9.10 -4.22
CA GLN A 25 2.47 -8.01 -5.17
C GLN A 25 2.48 -8.44 -6.64
N LYS A 26 2.74 -9.73 -6.95
CA LYS A 26 2.74 -10.25 -8.33
C LYS A 26 1.39 -10.11 -9.05
N HIS A 27 0.29 -9.87 -8.33
CA HIS A 27 -1.04 -9.65 -8.89
C HIS A 27 -1.34 -8.17 -9.20
N TYR A 28 -0.45 -7.26 -8.83
CA TYR A 28 -0.66 -5.82 -8.90
C TYR A 28 0.43 -5.12 -9.74
N PRO A 29 0.13 -3.95 -10.33
CA PRO A 29 1.15 -3.14 -10.99
C PRO A 29 2.16 -2.61 -9.96
N ILE A 30 3.41 -2.40 -10.37
CA ILE A 30 4.43 -1.78 -9.51
C ILE A 30 4.06 -0.30 -9.32
N ARG A 31 3.80 0.10 -8.06
CA ARG A 31 3.37 1.44 -7.66
C ARG A 31 3.84 1.74 -6.23
N ASP A 32 4.21 2.98 -5.96
CA ASP A 32 4.76 3.41 -4.66
C ASP A 32 3.79 3.28 -3.47
N PHE A 33 2.49 3.15 -3.74
CA PHE A 33 1.45 2.96 -2.73
C PHE A 33 1.02 1.49 -2.57
N ILE A 34 1.67 0.56 -3.27
CA ILE A 34 1.45 -0.89 -3.13
C ILE A 34 2.68 -1.47 -2.48
N VAL A 35 2.58 -1.73 -1.19
CA VAL A 35 3.71 -2.06 -0.33
C VAL A 35 3.53 -3.41 0.33
N THR A 36 4.63 -4.05 0.69
CA THR A 36 4.64 -5.21 1.58
C THR A 36 4.34 -4.79 3.01
N PRO A 37 3.92 -5.73 3.89
CA PRO A 37 3.79 -5.45 5.31
C PRO A 37 5.08 -4.93 5.95
N SER A 38 6.24 -5.43 5.54
CA SER A 38 7.54 -4.97 6.06
C SER A 38 7.83 -3.52 5.67
N GLU A 39 7.61 -3.16 4.40
CA GLU A 39 7.76 -1.78 3.93
C GLU A 39 6.81 -0.82 4.66
N MET A 40 5.57 -1.24 4.96
CA MET A 40 4.66 -0.43 5.76
C MET A 40 5.18 -0.18 7.19
N VAL A 41 5.77 -1.19 7.83
CA VAL A 41 6.38 -1.01 9.16
C VAL A 41 7.54 0.00 9.09
N GLU A 42 8.37 -0.06 8.05
CA GLU A 42 9.45 0.91 7.84
C GLU A 42 8.93 2.34 7.59
N ILE A 43 7.87 2.50 6.81
CA ILE A 43 7.20 3.80 6.59
C ILE A 43 6.70 4.35 7.93
N LEU A 44 6.01 3.53 8.73
CA LEU A 44 5.49 3.97 10.03
C LEU A 44 6.62 4.32 11.00
N ASP A 45 7.67 3.50 11.12
CA ASP A 45 8.80 3.77 12.02
C ASP A 45 9.52 5.07 11.63
N LYS A 46 9.66 5.35 10.33
CA LYS A 46 10.20 6.62 9.84
C LYS A 46 9.31 7.79 10.25
N GLU A 47 8.01 7.73 9.98
CA GLU A 47 7.05 8.77 10.37
C GLU A 47 7.12 9.04 11.89
N TYR A 48 7.14 7.99 12.73
CA TYR A 48 7.25 8.14 14.19
C TYR A 48 8.56 8.79 14.66
N ARG A 49 9.67 8.58 13.95
CA ARG A 49 10.99 9.15 14.30
C ARG A 49 11.17 10.60 13.84
N ASP A 50 10.42 11.00 12.83
CA ASP A 50 10.46 12.34 12.26
C ASP A 50 9.56 13.33 13.04
N PHE A 51 8.83 12.86 14.06
CA PHE A 51 8.12 13.64 15.09
C PHE A 51 9.00 13.94 16.32
#